data_AF-E1QWY4-F1
#
_entry.id   AF-E1QWY4-F1
#
_cell.length_a   1.000
_cell.length_b   1.000
_cell.length_c   1.000
_cell.angle_alpha   90.00
_cell.angle_beta   90.00
_cell.angle_gamma   90.00
#
_symmetry.space_group_name_H-M   'P 1'
#
loop_
_entity.id
_entity.type
_entity.pdbx_description
1 polymer ?
#
loop_
_entity_poly.entity_id
_entity_poly.type
_entity_poly.pdbx_seq_one_letter_code
_entity_poly.pdbx_strand_id
1 'polypeptide(L)'
;MVRARVPRAMAACALALSLATMPGCLARPATKTNDDGAAREVLNMDDEITERDLEVAQSLGAPMDVVAAMRGGAWPSARSKDNVRYAEFVEDHLAARYGERFRATEARLSFGLMRDPHTVTCAVETGGHAGETCVASFLYEDEPRWADDYPYLRLHEEYERRLTEVAQGAFGDLPEGSWVMEARMLDWQYPNVASDPQGAWHEVPPFATLEEAGVFVDGYLWVSISPDNQLAEEDFDARVARMREALDALDMRVYWSVDQITQPLDGAEFTMEWSRDADYSWHALGNFQGDE
;
A
#
# COMPACT_ATOMS: atom_id res chain seq x y z
N MET A 1 -14.41 -22.49 44.35
CA MET A 1 -14.66 -23.67 43.48
C MET A 1 -13.39 -23.93 42.70
N VAL A 2 -12.82 -25.14 42.80
CA VAL A 2 -11.61 -25.54 42.04
C VAL A 2 -12.03 -26.09 40.68
N ARG A 3 -11.44 -25.58 39.60
CA ARG A 3 -11.26 -26.17 38.25
C ARG A 3 -10.66 -25.08 37.35
N ALA A 4 -9.75 -25.29 36.41
CA ALA A 4 -8.72 -26.28 36.15
C ALA A 4 -7.76 -25.57 35.17
N ARG A 5 -6.43 -25.67 35.38
CA ARG A 5 -5.46 -25.22 34.37
C ARG A 5 -5.51 -26.17 33.17
N VAL A 6 -5.74 -25.65 31.98
CA VAL A 6 -5.56 -26.37 30.71
C VAL A 6 -4.30 -25.83 30.03
N PRO A 7 -3.33 -26.69 29.65
CA PRO A 7 -2.16 -26.27 28.89
C PRO A 7 -2.53 -26.03 27.43
N ARG A 8 -2.04 -24.93 26.83
CA ARG A 8 -2.18 -24.67 25.39
C ARG A 8 -1.24 -25.58 24.61
N ALA A 9 -1.82 -26.54 23.89
CA ALA A 9 -1.21 -27.24 22.77
C ALA A 9 -1.84 -26.71 21.46
N MET A 10 -1.01 -26.66 20.43
CA MET A 10 -1.20 -26.10 19.08
C MET A 10 -2.57 -26.26 18.42
N ALA A 11 -2.97 -25.25 17.64
CA ALA A 11 -3.84 -25.43 16.48
C ALA A 11 -3.32 -24.57 15.31
N ALA A 12 -2.62 -25.22 14.39
CA ALA A 12 -2.38 -24.71 13.04
C ALA A 12 -3.66 -24.90 12.23
N CYS A 13 -4.25 -23.83 11.71
CA CYS A 13 -5.37 -23.91 10.77
C CYS A 13 -4.88 -23.59 9.36
N ALA A 14 -4.73 -24.64 8.56
CA ALA A 14 -4.63 -24.57 7.12
C ALA A 14 -6.02 -24.26 6.54
N LEU A 15 -6.16 -23.15 5.82
CA LEU A 15 -7.36 -22.82 5.05
C LEU A 15 -7.27 -23.48 3.66
N ALA A 16 -8.09 -24.51 3.47
CA ALA A 16 -8.34 -25.13 2.18
C ALA A 16 -9.44 -24.35 1.44
N LEU A 17 -9.09 -23.72 0.33
CA LEU A 17 -10.07 -23.08 -0.57
C LEU A 17 -10.78 -24.16 -1.40
N SER A 18 -12.06 -24.39 -1.12
CA SER A 18 -12.94 -25.24 -1.92
C SER A 18 -13.55 -24.46 -3.08
N LEU A 19 -13.16 -24.83 -4.29
CA LEU A 19 -13.84 -24.53 -5.56
C LEU A 19 -15.31 -25.00 -5.51
N ALA A 20 -16.25 -24.11 -5.78
CA ALA A 20 -17.61 -24.45 -6.19
C ALA A 20 -18.07 -23.50 -7.31
N THR A 21 -18.23 -24.08 -8.48
CA THR A 21 -18.72 -23.50 -9.75
C THR A 21 -20.25 -23.44 -9.79
N MET A 22 -20.77 -22.51 -10.65
CA MET A 22 -21.97 -22.59 -11.53
C MET A 22 -23.03 -21.47 -11.30
N PRO A 23 -23.93 -21.14 -12.27
CA PRO A 23 -23.72 -20.68 -13.66
C PRO A 23 -24.75 -19.60 -14.16
N GLY A 24 -24.32 -18.64 -14.99
CA GLY A 24 -25.12 -17.88 -16.01
C GLY A 24 -26.22 -16.91 -15.53
N CYS A 25 -26.54 -15.77 -16.13
CA CYS A 25 -26.15 -15.04 -17.34
C CYS A 25 -26.58 -13.57 -17.07
N LEU A 26 -25.79 -12.55 -17.40
CA LEU A 26 -25.95 -11.81 -18.64
C LEU A 26 -24.61 -11.14 -18.98
N ALA A 27 -23.96 -11.68 -20.01
CA ALA A 27 -22.91 -11.00 -20.73
C ALA A 27 -23.43 -9.67 -21.28
N ARG A 28 -22.80 -8.57 -20.91
CA ARG A 28 -22.70 -7.40 -21.78
C ARG A 28 -21.38 -7.50 -22.53
N PRO A 29 -21.36 -7.23 -23.85
CA PRO A 29 -20.15 -7.34 -24.62
C PRO A 29 -19.14 -6.34 -24.06
N ALA A 30 -18.03 -6.83 -23.53
CA ALA A 30 -16.84 -6.01 -23.47
C ALA A 30 -16.58 -5.56 -24.90
N THR A 31 -16.81 -4.29 -25.18
CA THR A 31 -16.20 -3.65 -26.34
C THR A 31 -14.72 -3.90 -26.19
N LYS A 32 -14.22 -4.87 -26.95
CA LYS A 32 -12.79 -5.04 -27.22
C LYS A 32 -12.31 -3.76 -27.89
N THR A 33 -11.98 -2.75 -27.10
CA THR A 33 -10.84 -1.91 -27.44
C THR A 33 -9.63 -2.74 -27.10
N ASN A 34 -8.86 -3.06 -28.15
CA ASN A 34 -7.71 -3.93 -28.11
C ASN A 34 -6.64 -3.35 -27.18
N ASP A 35 -6.63 -3.73 -25.91
CA ASP A 35 -5.50 -3.47 -24.99
C ASP A 35 -4.61 -4.72 -24.79
N ASP A 36 -4.93 -5.84 -25.46
CA ASP A 36 -4.07 -7.03 -25.61
C ASP A 36 -2.70 -6.69 -26.27
N GLY A 37 -2.52 -5.47 -26.79
CA GLY A 37 -1.33 -4.99 -27.48
C GLY A 37 -0.31 -4.26 -26.60
N ALA A 38 -0.73 -3.55 -25.55
CA ALA A 38 0.12 -2.51 -24.93
C ALA A 38 1.37 -3.08 -24.21
N ALA A 39 1.23 -4.16 -23.43
CA ALA A 39 2.37 -4.77 -22.71
C ALA A 39 3.31 -5.55 -23.64
N ARG A 40 2.75 -6.15 -24.69
CA ARG A 40 3.47 -7.00 -25.65
C ARG A 40 4.12 -6.20 -26.78
N GLU A 41 3.68 -4.95 -26.99
CA GLU A 41 4.35 -3.95 -27.83
C GLU A 41 5.51 -3.26 -27.10
N VAL A 42 5.44 -3.05 -25.78
CA VAL A 42 6.58 -2.49 -24.99
C VAL A 42 7.79 -3.45 -24.94
N LEU A 43 7.57 -4.77 -25.04
CA LEU A 43 8.65 -5.76 -25.16
C LEU A 43 9.03 -6.11 -26.60
N ASN A 44 8.26 -5.64 -27.60
CA ASN A 44 8.58 -5.72 -29.03
C ASN A 44 9.03 -4.36 -29.58
N MET A 45 9.68 -3.54 -28.76
CA MET A 45 10.15 -2.23 -29.19
C MET A 45 11.25 -2.38 -30.25
N ASP A 46 11.23 -1.48 -31.21
CA ASP A 46 12.25 -1.34 -32.26
C ASP A 46 13.67 -1.42 -31.66
N ASP A 47 14.62 -1.94 -32.43
CA ASP A 47 16.03 -1.97 -32.03
C ASP A 47 16.69 -0.58 -32.19
N GLU A 48 16.04 0.36 -32.86
CA GLU A 48 16.48 1.76 -32.92
C GLU A 48 16.59 2.39 -31.53
N ILE A 49 17.72 3.06 -31.30
CA ILE A 49 18.04 3.78 -30.06
C ILE A 49 17.74 5.26 -30.28
N THR A 50 16.92 5.84 -29.42
CA THR A 50 16.51 7.24 -29.45
C THR A 50 17.36 8.09 -28.50
N GLU A 51 17.26 9.42 -28.60
CA GLU A 51 17.90 10.32 -27.62
C GLU A 51 17.34 10.13 -26.20
N ARG A 52 16.03 9.83 -26.09
CA ARG A 52 15.37 9.58 -24.80
C ARG A 52 15.92 8.33 -24.12
N ASP A 53 16.22 7.28 -24.89
CA ASP A 53 16.85 6.07 -24.35
C ASP A 53 18.18 6.36 -23.68
N LEU A 54 18.95 7.28 -24.28
CA LEU A 54 20.25 7.69 -23.75
C LEU A 54 20.09 8.51 -22.48
N GLU A 55 19.05 9.35 -22.39
CA GLU A 55 18.73 10.14 -21.20
C GLU A 55 18.29 9.23 -20.05
N VAL A 56 17.38 8.29 -20.29
CA VAL A 56 16.91 7.33 -19.28
C VAL A 56 18.02 6.37 -18.87
N ALA A 57 18.84 5.87 -19.80
CA ALA A 57 20.01 5.08 -19.43
C ALA A 57 20.95 5.85 -18.49
N GLN A 58 21.19 7.13 -18.76
CA GLN A 58 22.01 7.98 -17.89
C GLN A 58 21.34 8.23 -16.53
N SER A 59 20.03 8.45 -16.49
CA SER A 59 19.30 8.69 -15.24
C SER A 59 19.25 7.45 -14.33
N LEU A 60 19.19 6.25 -14.93
CA LEU A 60 19.34 4.96 -14.25
C LEU A 60 20.78 4.67 -13.79
N GLY A 61 21.74 5.57 -14.06
CA GLY A 61 23.13 5.41 -13.67
C GLY A 61 23.92 4.42 -14.54
N ALA A 62 23.54 4.23 -15.81
CA ALA A 62 24.28 3.36 -16.71
C ALA A 62 25.76 3.79 -16.83
N PRO A 63 26.72 2.83 -16.81
CA PRO A 63 28.12 3.11 -17.05
C PRO A 63 28.39 3.84 -18.38
N MET A 64 29.43 4.67 -18.43
CA MET A 64 29.73 5.49 -19.60
C MET A 64 29.99 4.67 -20.88
N ASP A 65 30.53 3.46 -20.76
CA ASP A 65 30.74 2.53 -21.86
C ASP A 65 29.42 1.95 -22.40
N VAL A 66 28.44 1.68 -21.52
CA VAL A 66 27.07 1.30 -21.90
C VAL A 66 26.41 2.42 -22.70
N VAL A 67 26.48 3.66 -22.19
CA VAL A 67 25.94 4.84 -22.89
C VAL A 67 26.65 5.09 -24.22
N ALA A 68 27.97 4.90 -24.28
CA ALA A 68 28.74 5.04 -25.51
C ALA A 68 28.38 3.99 -26.58
N ALA A 69 28.14 2.74 -26.17
CA ALA A 69 27.67 1.69 -27.07
C ALA A 69 26.28 2.02 -27.63
N MET A 70 25.36 2.50 -26.78
CA MET A 70 24.04 2.94 -27.20
C MET A 70 24.09 4.11 -28.19
N ARG A 71 24.97 5.10 -27.97
CA ARG A 71 25.22 6.19 -28.95
C ARG A 71 25.74 5.68 -30.30
N GLY A 72 26.42 4.53 -30.31
CA GLY A 72 26.84 3.82 -31.51
C GLY A 72 25.74 3.01 -32.19
N GLY A 73 24.50 3.05 -31.68
CA GLY A 73 23.35 2.31 -32.21
C GLY A 73 23.27 0.86 -31.75
N ALA A 74 23.97 0.47 -30.68
CA ALA A 74 24.00 -0.91 -30.18
C ALA A 74 23.51 -1.02 -28.73
N TRP A 75 22.50 -1.86 -28.52
CA TRP A 75 22.07 -2.26 -27.19
C TRP A 75 23.11 -3.20 -26.55
N PRO A 76 23.66 -2.89 -25.35
CA PRO A 76 24.67 -3.74 -24.71
C PRO A 76 24.18 -5.13 -24.31
N SER A 77 22.87 -5.25 -24.04
CA SER A 77 22.17 -6.52 -23.84
C SER A 77 20.66 -6.33 -23.99
N ALA A 78 19.91 -7.41 -24.19
CA ALA A 78 18.44 -7.39 -24.14
C ALA A 78 17.94 -6.82 -22.81
N ARG A 79 18.56 -7.22 -21.69
CA ARG A 79 18.21 -6.70 -20.35
C ARG A 79 18.42 -5.19 -20.22
N SER A 80 19.47 -4.66 -20.83
CA SER A 80 19.72 -3.20 -20.83
C SER A 80 18.62 -2.46 -21.60
N LYS A 81 18.18 -3.01 -22.73
CA LYS A 81 17.05 -2.49 -23.50
C LYS A 81 15.77 -2.52 -22.66
N ASP A 82 15.44 -3.68 -22.10
CA ASP A 82 14.22 -3.87 -21.30
C ASP A 82 14.17 -2.90 -20.10
N ASN A 83 15.28 -2.74 -19.37
CA ASN A 83 15.36 -1.82 -18.24
C ASN A 83 15.08 -0.37 -18.65
N VAL A 84 15.72 0.11 -19.73
CA VAL A 84 15.57 1.51 -20.20
C VAL A 84 14.16 1.75 -20.72
N ARG A 85 13.65 0.85 -21.56
CA ARG A 85 12.32 0.97 -22.16
C ARG A 85 11.20 0.86 -21.16
N TYR A 86 11.33 -0.05 -20.19
CA TYR A 86 10.35 -0.17 -19.12
C TYR A 86 10.34 1.08 -18.23
N ALA A 87 11.51 1.66 -17.94
CA ALA A 87 11.62 2.92 -17.21
C ALA A 87 10.98 4.10 -17.98
N GLU A 88 11.24 4.26 -19.27
CA GLU A 88 10.56 5.25 -20.13
C GLU A 88 9.04 5.09 -20.08
N PHE A 89 8.55 3.84 -20.17
CA PHE A 89 7.13 3.54 -20.16
C PHE A 89 6.47 3.91 -18.83
N VAL A 90 7.17 3.71 -17.72
CA VAL A 90 6.71 4.15 -16.39
C VAL A 90 6.67 5.68 -16.30
N GLU A 91 7.71 6.38 -16.77
CA GLU A 91 7.71 7.85 -16.79
C GLU A 91 6.52 8.39 -17.59
N ASP A 92 6.25 7.83 -18.77
CA ASP A 92 5.14 8.22 -19.62
C ASP A 92 3.79 7.94 -18.97
N HIS A 93 3.63 6.79 -18.31
CA HIS A 93 2.42 6.47 -17.58
C HIS A 93 2.14 7.49 -16.46
N LEU A 94 3.13 7.72 -15.58
CA LEU A 94 2.99 8.65 -14.47
C LEU A 94 2.75 10.07 -14.97
N ALA A 95 3.43 10.49 -16.04
CA ALA A 95 3.23 11.80 -16.64
C ALA A 95 1.84 11.95 -17.28
N ALA A 96 1.34 10.93 -17.96
CA ALA A 96 -0.01 10.94 -18.52
C ALA A 96 -1.09 10.96 -17.42
N ARG A 97 -0.87 10.22 -16.34
CA ARG A 97 -1.81 10.08 -15.22
C ARG A 97 -1.87 11.33 -14.35
N TYR A 98 -0.72 11.89 -13.98
CA TYR A 98 -0.62 13.00 -13.04
C TYR A 98 -0.30 14.34 -13.69
N GLY A 99 -0.03 14.41 -15.00
CA GLY A 99 0.31 15.68 -15.67
C GLY A 99 1.61 16.32 -15.15
N GLU A 100 2.45 15.55 -14.48
CA GLU A 100 3.73 15.96 -13.90
C GLU A 100 4.90 15.26 -14.60
N ARG A 101 6.11 15.77 -14.43
CA ARG A 101 7.32 15.13 -14.96
C ARG A 101 7.92 14.23 -13.90
N PHE A 102 8.24 13.02 -14.31
CA PHE A 102 8.90 12.00 -13.51
C PHE A 102 10.19 11.59 -14.21
N ARG A 103 11.23 11.30 -13.44
CA ARG A 103 12.50 10.78 -13.96
C ARG A 103 12.85 9.49 -13.27
N ALA A 104 12.93 8.40 -14.01
CA ALA A 104 13.36 7.10 -13.51
C ALA A 104 14.81 7.18 -13.00
N THR A 105 15.03 6.69 -11.78
CA THR A 105 16.34 6.65 -11.11
C THR A 105 16.78 5.22 -10.80
N GLU A 106 15.84 4.28 -10.69
CA GLU A 106 16.14 2.87 -10.48
C GLU A 106 15.10 1.99 -11.18
N ALA A 107 15.55 0.89 -11.79
CA ALA A 107 14.67 -0.12 -12.39
C ALA A 107 15.02 -1.51 -11.85
N ARG A 108 14.04 -2.18 -11.23
CA ARG A 108 14.14 -3.55 -10.72
C ARG A 108 13.17 -4.46 -11.46
N LEU A 109 13.69 -5.11 -12.49
CA LEU A 109 12.94 -6.12 -13.24
C LEU A 109 13.23 -7.51 -12.65
N SER A 110 12.19 -8.17 -12.15
CA SER A 110 12.26 -9.55 -11.67
C SER A 110 12.20 -10.55 -12.83
N PHE A 111 13.26 -11.34 -12.97
CA PHE A 111 13.34 -12.40 -13.98
C PHE A 111 13.51 -13.75 -13.28
N GLY A 112 12.49 -14.61 -13.33
CA GLY A 112 12.55 -15.92 -12.66
C GLY A 112 11.21 -16.67 -12.57
N LEU A 113 11.24 -17.83 -11.92
CA LEU A 113 10.05 -18.65 -11.60
C LEU A 113 9.15 -17.99 -10.56
N MET A 114 9.71 -17.16 -9.68
CA MET A 114 8.98 -16.27 -8.78
C MET A 114 8.90 -14.91 -9.48
N ARG A 115 7.71 -14.54 -9.94
CA ARG A 115 7.45 -13.30 -10.67
C ARG A 115 7.10 -12.21 -9.67
N ASP A 116 8.11 -11.58 -9.09
CA ASP A 116 7.87 -10.29 -8.42
C ASP A 116 7.54 -9.24 -9.50
N PRO A 117 6.69 -8.25 -9.22
CA PRO A 117 6.36 -7.23 -10.20
C PRO A 117 7.61 -6.42 -10.59
N HIS A 118 7.66 -6.02 -11.86
CA HIS A 118 8.66 -5.07 -12.33
C HIS A 118 8.40 -3.70 -11.70
N THR A 119 9.41 -3.13 -11.04
CA THR A 119 9.29 -1.84 -10.34
C THR A 119 10.28 -0.83 -10.89
N VAL A 120 9.84 0.42 -10.99
CA VAL A 120 10.69 1.56 -11.33
C VAL A 120 10.48 2.64 -10.29
N THR A 121 11.57 3.09 -9.69
CA THR A 121 11.59 4.25 -8.81
C THR A 121 11.87 5.49 -9.64
N CYS A 122 10.99 6.48 -9.54
CA CYS A 122 11.08 7.76 -10.22
C CYS A 122 11.23 8.90 -9.20
N ALA A 123 12.08 9.87 -9.51
CA ALA A 123 12.07 11.17 -8.86
C ALA A 123 10.96 12.04 -9.47
N VAL A 124 10.17 12.70 -8.63
CA VAL A 124 9.15 13.67 -9.05
C VAL A 124 9.85 15.00 -9.36
N GLU A 125 9.79 15.48 -10.61
CA GLU A 125 10.52 16.68 -11.05
C GLU A 125 9.71 17.97 -11.00
N THR A 126 8.39 17.88 -10.96
CA THR A 126 7.47 19.03 -10.98
C THR A 126 6.24 18.74 -10.15
N GLY A 127 5.53 19.76 -9.69
CA GLY A 127 4.29 19.60 -8.93
C GLY A 127 4.48 19.86 -7.44
N GLY A 128 3.47 19.51 -6.64
CA GLY A 128 3.49 19.72 -5.19
C GLY A 128 4.51 18.86 -4.45
N HIS A 129 4.85 17.69 -5.01
CA HIS A 129 5.75 16.70 -4.43
C HIS A 129 7.11 16.67 -5.16
N ALA A 130 7.50 17.75 -5.83
CA ALA A 130 8.78 17.81 -6.52
C ALA A 130 9.95 17.61 -5.54
N GLY A 131 10.84 16.66 -5.85
CA GLY A 131 11.93 16.23 -4.98
C GLY A 131 11.67 14.92 -4.25
N GLU A 132 10.42 14.48 -4.16
CA GLU A 132 10.05 13.17 -3.60
C GLU A 132 10.30 12.03 -4.61
N THR A 133 10.18 10.80 -4.13
CA THR A 133 10.28 9.59 -4.95
C THR A 133 8.95 8.87 -5.03
N CYS A 134 8.65 8.32 -6.21
CA CYS A 134 7.48 7.49 -6.47
C CYS A 134 7.93 6.15 -7.07
N VAL A 135 7.45 5.04 -6.53
CA VAL A 135 7.65 3.70 -7.07
C VAL A 135 6.40 3.27 -7.83
N ALA A 136 6.57 2.96 -9.11
CA ALA A 136 5.51 2.44 -9.95
C ALA A 136 5.84 1.04 -10.48
N SER A 137 4.79 0.27 -10.70
CA SER A 137 4.85 -1.10 -11.18
C SER A 137 3.72 -1.41 -12.15
N PHE A 138 3.96 -2.43 -12.95
CA PHE A 138 3.02 -2.97 -13.90
C PHE A 138 2.73 -4.42 -13.49
N LEU A 139 1.51 -4.66 -13.02
CA LEU A 139 1.18 -5.86 -12.24
C LEU A 139 0.84 -7.09 -13.10
N TYR A 140 0.31 -6.90 -14.33
CA TYR A 140 -0.10 -8.02 -15.19
C TYR A 140 0.12 -7.74 -16.68
N GLU A 141 0.78 -8.67 -17.38
CA GLU A 141 1.05 -8.60 -18.82
C GLU A 141 -0.20 -8.75 -19.71
N ASP A 142 -1.20 -9.51 -19.24
CA ASP A 142 -2.40 -9.85 -20.03
C ASP A 142 -3.58 -8.89 -19.78
N GLU A 143 -3.61 -8.20 -18.63
CA GLU A 143 -4.56 -7.13 -18.30
C GLU A 143 -3.78 -5.99 -17.63
N PRO A 144 -3.23 -5.02 -18.40
CA PRO A 144 -2.35 -3.97 -17.88
C PRO A 144 -2.99 -3.24 -16.69
N ARG A 145 -2.51 -3.52 -15.48
CA ARG A 145 -2.87 -2.77 -14.26
C ARG A 145 -1.62 -2.10 -13.73
N TRP A 146 -1.70 -0.79 -13.62
CA TRP A 146 -0.66 0.03 -13.05
C TRP A 146 -0.87 0.12 -11.56
N ALA A 147 0.23 0.15 -10.81
CA ALA A 147 0.19 0.47 -9.41
C ALA A 147 1.35 1.39 -9.07
N ASP A 148 1.06 2.45 -8.32
CA ASP A 148 2.05 3.43 -7.92
C ASP A 148 1.75 3.95 -6.51
N ASP A 149 2.79 4.39 -5.81
CA ASP A 149 2.70 4.94 -4.46
C ASP A 149 2.51 6.46 -4.45
N TYR A 150 2.31 7.11 -5.60
CA TYR A 150 2.03 8.55 -5.65
C TYR A 150 0.80 8.97 -4.82
N PRO A 151 -0.28 8.16 -4.72
CA PRO A 151 -1.38 8.41 -3.78
C PRO A 151 -0.91 8.51 -2.33
N TYR A 152 0.09 7.72 -1.91
CA TYR A 152 0.65 7.81 -0.56
C TYR A 152 1.19 9.21 -0.30
N LEU A 153 2.10 9.71 -1.17
CA LEU A 153 2.70 11.05 -1.03
C LEU A 153 1.67 12.17 -0.85
N ARG A 154 0.50 12.02 -1.47
CA ARG A 154 -0.56 13.03 -1.43
C ARG A 154 -1.51 12.91 -0.25
N LEU A 155 -1.85 11.69 0.14
CA LEU A 155 -2.98 11.41 1.02
C LEU A 155 -2.55 11.05 2.44
N HIS A 156 -1.30 10.61 2.65
CA HIS A 156 -0.88 10.04 3.93
C HIS A 156 -1.03 11.03 5.09
N GLU A 157 -0.65 12.30 4.94
CA GLU A 157 -0.74 13.28 6.02
C GLU A 157 -2.20 13.49 6.47
N GLU A 158 -3.12 13.60 5.52
CA GLU A 158 -4.53 13.77 5.84
C GLU A 158 -5.14 12.49 6.41
N TYR A 159 -4.76 11.33 5.87
CA TYR A 159 -5.20 10.01 6.32
C TYR A 159 -4.81 9.81 7.78
N GLU A 160 -3.53 10.00 8.10
CA GLU A 160 -2.95 9.83 9.44
C GLU A 160 -3.52 10.85 10.43
N ARG A 161 -3.77 12.09 9.99
CA ARG A 161 -4.44 13.10 10.81
C ARG A 161 -5.87 12.69 11.17
N ARG A 162 -6.68 12.21 10.22
CA ARG A 162 -8.06 11.77 10.49
C ARG A 162 -8.10 10.60 11.47
N LEU A 163 -7.20 9.63 11.33
CA LEU A 163 -7.08 8.51 12.27
C LEU A 163 -6.62 8.97 13.66
N THR A 164 -5.66 9.90 13.71
CA THR A 164 -5.19 10.51 14.96
C THR A 164 -6.34 11.20 15.71
N GLU A 165 -7.18 11.96 15.01
CA GLU A 165 -8.34 12.63 15.58
C GLU A 165 -9.35 11.63 16.16
N VAL A 166 -9.56 10.50 15.49
CA VAL A 166 -10.42 9.41 16.00
C VAL A 166 -9.86 8.82 17.30
N ALA A 167 -8.57 8.48 17.34
CA ALA A 167 -7.94 7.96 18.55
C ALA A 167 -8.00 8.97 19.71
N GLN A 168 -7.71 10.25 19.44
CA GLN A 168 -7.79 11.33 20.43
C GLN A 168 -9.22 11.52 20.95
N GLY A 169 -10.24 11.41 20.08
CA GLY A 169 -11.64 11.48 20.51
C GLY A 169 -12.05 10.33 21.44
N ALA A 170 -11.45 9.16 21.29
CA ALA A 170 -11.77 7.98 22.09
C ALA A 170 -10.96 7.86 23.39
N PHE A 171 -9.69 8.30 23.40
CA PHE A 171 -8.72 8.06 24.47
C PHE A 171 -8.02 9.31 25.01
N GLY A 172 -8.20 10.48 24.40
CA GLY A 172 -7.46 11.71 24.75
C GLY A 172 -7.80 12.31 26.13
N ASP A 173 -8.84 11.83 26.79
CA ASP A 173 -9.17 12.16 28.18
C ASP A 173 -8.41 11.31 29.22
N LEU A 174 -7.70 10.25 28.79
CA LEU A 174 -6.83 9.49 29.67
C LEU A 174 -5.59 10.32 30.07
N PRO A 175 -4.98 10.04 31.24
CA PRO A 175 -3.79 10.76 31.69
C PRO A 175 -2.67 10.79 30.63
N GLU A 176 -1.94 11.90 30.56
CA GLU A 176 -0.77 12.02 29.68
C GLU A 176 0.23 10.89 29.94
N GLY A 177 0.75 10.28 28.88
CA GLY A 177 1.68 9.14 28.95
C GLY A 177 1.05 7.80 29.34
N SER A 178 -0.26 7.75 29.59
CA SER A 178 -0.95 6.50 29.94
C SER A 178 -1.50 5.73 28.74
N TRP A 179 -1.35 6.27 27.54
CA TRP A 179 -1.70 5.64 26.28
C TRP A 179 -0.81 6.18 25.17
N VAL A 180 -0.62 5.37 24.15
CA VAL A 180 0.13 5.70 22.93
C VAL A 180 -0.64 5.19 21.72
N MET A 181 -0.35 5.76 20.55
CA MET A 181 -0.95 5.29 19.31
C MET A 181 -0.01 5.45 18.13
N GLU A 182 -0.28 4.68 17.08
CA GLU A 182 0.36 4.77 15.78
C GLU A 182 -0.73 4.75 14.71
N ALA A 183 -0.80 5.82 13.93
CA ALA A 183 -1.67 5.94 12.77
C ALA A 183 -0.81 6.05 11.52
N ARG A 184 -1.06 5.22 10.51
CA ARG A 184 -0.26 5.21 9.29
C ARG A 184 -1.08 4.79 8.08
N MET A 185 -0.93 5.53 6.98
CA MET A 185 -1.30 5.00 5.65
C MET A 185 -0.19 4.06 5.18
N LEU A 186 -0.51 2.95 4.53
CA LEU A 186 0.52 2.04 4.06
C LEU A 186 1.26 2.64 2.87
N ASP A 187 2.59 2.64 2.93
CA ASP A 187 3.45 3.05 1.82
C ASP A 187 3.50 1.90 0.79
N TRP A 188 2.40 1.77 0.05
CA TRP A 188 2.15 0.71 -0.92
C TRP A 188 1.94 1.28 -2.32
N GLN A 189 2.21 0.45 -3.32
CA GLN A 189 1.82 0.75 -4.69
C GLN A 189 0.34 0.45 -4.85
N TYR A 190 -0.48 1.49 -4.95
CA TYR A 190 -1.92 1.36 -5.07
C TYR A 190 -2.31 1.18 -6.54
N PRO A 191 -3.14 0.17 -6.86
CA PRO A 191 -3.56 -0.05 -8.23
C PRO A 191 -4.45 1.10 -8.71
N ASN A 192 -4.24 1.53 -9.95
CA ASN A 192 -5.06 2.54 -10.59
C ASN A 192 -6.52 2.08 -10.82
N VAL A 193 -6.77 0.76 -10.78
CA VAL A 193 -8.10 0.14 -10.82
C VAL A 193 -8.26 -0.80 -9.62
N ALA A 194 -9.19 -0.49 -8.74
CA ALA A 194 -9.41 -1.20 -7.47
C ALA A 194 -10.88 -1.61 -7.31
N SER A 195 -11.11 -2.66 -6.51
CA SER A 195 -12.47 -3.09 -6.17
C SER A 195 -12.94 -2.32 -4.95
N ASP A 196 -14.18 -1.83 -4.98
CA ASP A 196 -14.86 -1.30 -3.80
C ASP A 196 -15.26 -2.44 -2.83
N PRO A 197 -15.74 -2.12 -1.62
CA PRO A 197 -16.20 -3.12 -0.66
C PRO A 197 -17.37 -3.98 -1.15
N GLN A 198 -18.11 -3.55 -2.16
CA GLN A 198 -19.21 -4.30 -2.78
C GLN A 198 -18.74 -5.22 -3.92
N GLY A 199 -17.44 -5.21 -4.25
CA GLY A 199 -16.86 -6.05 -5.29
C GLY A 199 -16.88 -5.43 -6.69
N ALA A 200 -17.28 -4.17 -6.84
CA ALA A 200 -17.29 -3.48 -8.13
C ALA A 200 -15.94 -2.81 -8.39
N TRP A 201 -15.43 -2.95 -9.61
CA TRP A 201 -14.15 -2.40 -10.03
C TRP A 201 -14.31 -0.95 -10.51
N HIS A 202 -13.43 -0.07 -10.03
CA HIS A 202 -13.41 1.35 -10.35
C HIS A 202 -12.00 1.79 -10.72
N GLU A 203 -11.91 2.70 -11.68
CA GLU A 203 -10.68 3.47 -11.88
C GLU A 203 -10.59 4.53 -10.78
N VAL A 204 -9.49 4.54 -10.04
CA VAL A 204 -9.22 5.54 -9.00
C VAL A 204 -8.67 6.78 -9.69
N PRO A 205 -9.30 7.97 -9.54
CA PRO A 205 -8.80 9.19 -10.15
C PRO A 205 -7.38 9.55 -9.66
N PRO A 206 -6.51 10.10 -10.51
CA PRO A 206 -5.14 10.49 -10.13
C PRO A 206 -5.10 11.58 -9.06
N PHE A 207 -6.13 12.41 -9.00
CA PHE A 207 -6.25 13.49 -8.01
C PHE A 207 -7.32 13.23 -6.96
N ALA A 208 -7.69 11.97 -6.73
CA ALA A 208 -8.73 11.60 -5.77
C ALA A 208 -8.47 12.19 -4.39
N THR A 209 -9.52 12.67 -3.73
CA THR A 209 -9.48 13.01 -2.29
C THR A 209 -9.70 11.77 -1.44
N LEU A 210 -9.55 11.86 -0.11
CA LEU A 210 -9.86 10.72 0.77
C LEU A 210 -11.33 10.30 0.72
N GLU A 211 -12.26 11.20 0.39
CA GLU A 211 -13.67 10.83 0.17
C GLU A 211 -13.86 9.92 -1.06
N GLU A 212 -12.96 10.01 -2.04
CA GLU A 212 -13.03 9.22 -3.28
C GLU A 212 -12.12 7.99 -3.20
N ALA A 213 -10.95 8.13 -2.59
CA ALA A 213 -9.91 7.10 -2.53
C ALA A 213 -9.88 6.31 -1.21
N GLY A 214 -10.55 6.77 -0.15
CA GLY A 214 -10.45 6.22 1.21
C GLY A 214 -10.71 4.71 1.30
N VAL A 215 -11.67 4.21 0.54
CA VAL A 215 -12.01 2.77 0.48
C VAL A 215 -11.01 1.92 -0.30
N PHE A 216 -10.08 2.55 -1.04
CA PHE A 216 -9.07 1.88 -1.87
C PHE A 216 -7.65 2.00 -1.32
N VAL A 217 -7.43 2.87 -0.32
CA VAL A 217 -6.13 3.05 0.32
C VAL A 217 -6.10 2.43 1.72
N ASP A 218 -5.20 1.46 1.89
CA ASP A 218 -5.04 0.73 3.15
C ASP A 218 -4.17 1.52 4.15
N GLY A 219 -4.54 1.42 5.42
CA GLY A 219 -3.79 1.99 6.54
C GLY A 219 -4.15 1.31 7.85
N TYR A 220 -3.53 1.76 8.93
CA TYR A 220 -3.82 1.22 10.26
C TYR A 220 -3.84 2.27 11.36
N LEU A 221 -4.56 1.93 12.43
CA LEU A 221 -4.58 2.63 13.70
C LEU A 221 -4.38 1.64 14.85
N TRP A 222 -3.24 1.71 15.52
CA TRP A 222 -2.96 0.92 16.72
C TRP A 222 -2.96 1.81 17.94
N VAL A 223 -3.63 1.38 19.01
CA VAL A 223 -3.70 2.08 20.29
C VAL A 223 -3.26 1.13 21.39
N SER A 224 -2.34 1.57 22.25
CA SER A 224 -1.95 0.82 23.44
C SER A 224 -2.16 1.65 24.70
N ILE A 225 -2.75 1.04 25.73
CA ILE A 225 -3.03 1.64 27.03
C ILE A 225 -2.06 1.03 28.05
N SER A 226 -1.42 1.91 28.82
CA SER A 226 -0.38 1.56 29.78
C SER A 226 -0.90 0.62 30.88
N PRO A 227 -0.06 -0.30 31.39
CA PRO A 227 -0.37 -1.07 32.60
C PRO A 227 -0.70 -0.20 33.83
N ASP A 228 -0.22 1.04 33.88
CA ASP A 228 -0.45 1.97 35.00
C ASP A 228 -1.85 2.61 34.96
N ASN A 229 -2.58 2.44 33.85
CA ASN A 229 -3.92 2.98 33.63
C ASN A 229 -4.90 1.88 33.21
N GLN A 230 -5.05 0.89 34.09
CA GLN A 230 -5.97 -0.22 33.85
C GLN A 230 -7.42 0.26 33.89
N LEU A 231 -8.07 0.19 32.73
CA LEU A 231 -9.50 0.39 32.61
C LEU A 231 -10.23 -0.87 33.05
N ALA A 232 -11.43 -0.67 33.57
CA ALA A 232 -12.42 -1.74 33.66
C ALA A 232 -12.85 -2.16 32.25
N GLU A 233 -13.26 -3.42 32.10
CA GLU A 233 -13.73 -3.98 30.82
C GLU A 233 -14.83 -3.11 30.19
N GLU A 234 -15.82 -2.68 30.97
CA GLU A 234 -16.92 -1.83 30.50
C GLU A 234 -16.43 -0.47 29.95
N ASP A 235 -15.42 0.14 30.58
CA ASP A 235 -14.85 1.41 30.13
C ASP A 235 -13.98 1.23 28.88
N PHE A 236 -13.24 0.12 28.80
CA PHE A 236 -12.48 -0.26 27.62
C PHE A 236 -13.41 -0.45 26.41
N ASP A 237 -14.45 -1.28 26.57
CA ASP A 237 -15.42 -1.57 25.51
C ASP A 237 -16.16 -0.31 25.04
N ALA A 238 -16.56 0.56 25.97
CA ALA A 238 -17.19 1.83 25.62
C ALA A 238 -16.28 2.73 24.77
N ARG A 239 -14.99 2.78 25.07
CA ARG A 239 -14.00 3.55 24.28
C ARG A 239 -13.76 2.95 22.90
N VAL A 240 -13.60 1.63 22.84
CA VAL A 240 -13.46 0.90 21.57
C VAL A 240 -14.69 1.12 20.68
N ALA A 241 -15.90 1.05 21.24
CA ALA A 241 -17.13 1.29 20.49
C ALA A 241 -17.19 2.71 19.90
N ARG A 242 -16.81 3.74 20.68
CA ARG A 242 -16.72 5.13 20.18
C ARG A 242 -15.69 5.27 19.06
N MET A 243 -14.51 4.65 19.22
CA MET A 243 -13.47 4.67 18.21
C MET A 243 -13.96 4.02 16.92
N ARG A 244 -14.56 2.82 17.01
CA ARG A 244 -15.11 2.09 15.88
C ARG A 244 -16.19 2.90 15.15
N GLU A 245 -17.15 3.48 15.87
CA GLU A 245 -18.20 4.31 15.26
C GLU A 245 -17.62 5.49 14.48
N ALA A 246 -16.57 6.13 15.03
CA ALA A 246 -15.89 7.22 14.35
C ALA A 246 -15.06 6.76 13.14
N LEU A 247 -14.40 5.59 13.20
CA LEU A 247 -13.71 5.00 12.05
C LEU A 247 -14.68 4.61 10.93
N ASP A 248 -15.81 3.98 11.28
CA ASP A 248 -16.86 3.59 10.31
C ASP A 248 -17.41 4.84 9.58
N ALA A 249 -17.49 5.98 10.26
CA ALA A 249 -17.93 7.25 9.68
C ALA A 249 -16.91 7.90 8.72
N LEU A 250 -15.64 7.48 8.73
CA LEU A 250 -14.62 8.01 7.82
C LEU A 250 -14.72 7.46 6.39
N ASP A 251 -15.38 6.31 6.21
CA ASP A 251 -15.44 5.59 4.92
C ASP A 251 -14.04 5.28 4.35
N MET A 252 -13.13 4.90 5.24
CA MET A 252 -11.72 4.64 4.93
C MET A 252 -11.32 3.21 5.30
N ARG A 253 -10.45 2.61 4.51
CA ARG A 253 -9.99 1.24 4.72
C ARG A 253 -8.89 1.19 5.78
N VAL A 254 -9.28 0.88 7.01
CA VAL A 254 -8.41 0.90 8.19
C VAL A 254 -8.40 -0.46 8.87
N TYR A 255 -7.20 -0.96 9.17
CA TYR A 255 -6.98 -2.03 10.15
C TYR A 255 -6.71 -1.41 11.51
N TRP A 256 -7.42 -1.82 12.56
CA TRP A 256 -7.22 -1.21 13.87
C TRP A 256 -7.10 -2.22 14.99
N SER A 257 -6.38 -1.83 16.04
CA SER A 257 -6.32 -2.57 17.30
C SER A 257 -6.26 -1.63 18.50
N VAL A 258 -6.81 -2.08 19.62
CA VAL A 258 -6.69 -1.43 20.93
C VAL A 258 -6.28 -2.47 21.94
N ASP A 259 -5.16 -2.21 22.63
CA ASP A 259 -4.53 -3.14 23.56
C ASP A 259 -4.39 -2.51 24.95
N GLN A 260 -4.93 -3.15 25.99
CA GLN A 260 -4.59 -2.78 27.37
C GLN A 260 -3.45 -3.65 27.88
N ILE A 261 -2.26 -3.05 27.97
CA ILE A 261 -1.03 -3.77 28.30
C ILE A 261 -1.00 -4.14 29.78
N THR A 262 -0.47 -5.32 30.09
CA THR A 262 -0.36 -5.85 31.47
C THR A 262 1.07 -5.98 31.95
N GLN A 263 2.02 -6.06 31.03
CA GLN A 263 3.43 -6.14 31.36
C GLN A 263 3.86 -4.84 32.05
N PRO A 264 4.57 -4.90 33.20
CA PRO A 264 5.08 -3.68 33.85
C PRO A 264 6.14 -3.01 32.98
N LEU A 265 6.22 -1.68 33.07
CA LEU A 265 7.21 -0.89 32.33
C LEU A 265 8.65 -1.07 32.84
N ASP A 266 8.83 -1.53 34.09
CA ASP A 266 10.14 -1.72 34.73
C ASP A 266 11.08 -0.49 34.64
N GLY A 267 10.51 0.72 34.66
CA GLY A 267 11.22 1.99 34.54
C GLY A 267 11.48 2.46 33.11
N ALA A 268 10.99 1.74 32.09
CA ALA A 268 10.97 2.18 30.70
C ALA A 268 9.88 3.23 30.45
N GLU A 269 10.08 4.05 29.41
CA GLU A 269 9.03 4.91 28.87
C GLU A 269 8.01 4.07 28.10
N PHE A 270 6.72 4.40 28.25
CA PHE A 270 5.67 3.71 27.51
C PHE A 270 5.59 4.27 26.08
N THR A 271 5.97 3.44 25.11
CA THR A 271 6.01 3.80 23.68
C THR A 271 5.30 2.74 22.83
N MET A 272 4.91 3.10 21.60
CA MET A 272 4.36 2.12 20.65
C MET A 272 5.36 1.03 20.29
N GLU A 273 6.65 1.35 20.21
CA GLU A 273 7.69 0.34 19.94
C GLU A 273 7.74 -0.70 21.08
N TRP A 274 7.64 -0.24 22.33
CA TRP A 274 7.63 -1.12 23.48
C TRP A 274 6.36 -1.97 23.58
N SER A 275 5.19 -1.40 23.27
CA SER A 275 3.91 -2.11 23.44
C SER A 275 3.68 -3.24 22.45
N ARG A 276 4.33 -3.21 21.27
CA ARG A 276 4.15 -4.22 20.20
C ARG A 276 4.43 -5.66 20.62
N ASP A 277 5.36 -5.87 21.55
CA ASP A 277 5.75 -7.20 22.01
C ASP A 277 5.17 -7.56 23.40
N ALA A 278 4.31 -6.70 23.96
CA ALA A 278 3.83 -6.81 25.32
C ALA A 278 2.51 -7.61 25.44
N ASP A 279 2.35 -8.35 26.54
CA ASP A 279 1.11 -9.07 26.86
C ASP A 279 -0.01 -8.10 27.29
N TYR A 280 -1.26 -8.40 26.89
CA TYR A 280 -2.43 -7.57 27.16
C TYR A 280 -3.51 -8.29 28.00
N SER A 281 -4.31 -7.52 28.74
CA SER A 281 -5.50 -8.00 29.47
C SER A 281 -6.76 -7.94 28.61
N TRP A 282 -6.87 -6.87 27.83
CA TRP A 282 -7.99 -6.61 26.93
C TRP A 282 -7.44 -6.27 25.55
N HIS A 283 -8.10 -6.79 24.53
CA HIS A 283 -7.73 -6.60 23.14
C HIS A 283 -8.98 -6.55 22.29
N ALA A 284 -9.04 -5.55 21.43
CA ALA A 284 -10.02 -5.46 20.37
C ALA A 284 -9.29 -5.19 19.06
N LEU A 285 -9.75 -5.82 17.98
CA LEU A 285 -9.26 -5.58 16.64
C LEU A 285 -10.44 -5.46 15.68
N GLY A 286 -10.23 -4.80 14.55
CA GLY A 286 -11.21 -4.77 13.49
C GLY A 286 -10.62 -4.31 12.17
N ASN A 287 -11.40 -4.47 11.12
CA ASN A 287 -11.10 -3.96 9.79
C ASN A 287 -12.36 -3.39 9.14
N PHE A 288 -12.16 -2.50 8.16
CA PHE A 288 -13.23 -1.89 7.38
C PHE A 288 -14.10 -2.89 6.59
N GLN A 289 -13.62 -4.12 6.35
CA GLN A 289 -14.37 -5.15 5.63
C GLN A 289 -15.31 -5.98 6.52
N GLY A 290 -15.29 -5.78 7.83
CA GLY A 290 -16.18 -6.48 8.76
C GLY A 290 -15.89 -7.97 8.92
N ASP A 291 -14.68 -8.43 8.56
CA ASP A 291 -14.24 -9.78 8.91
C ASP A 291 -13.85 -9.79 10.40
N GLU A 292 -14.79 -10.24 11.24
CA GLU A 292 -14.58 -10.67 12.64
C GLU A 292 -13.82 -12.02 12.72
#